data_AF-A0A8D2DCJ8-F1
#
_entry.id   AF-A0A8D2DCJ8-F1
#
_cell.length_a   1.000
_cell.length_b   1.000
_cell.length_c   1.000
_cell.angle_alpha   90.00
_cell.angle_beta   90.00
_cell.angle_gamma   90.00
#
_symmetry.space_group_name_H-M   'P 1'
#
loop_
_entity.id
_entity.type
_entity.pdbx_description
1 polymer ?
#
loop_
_entity_poly.entity_id
_entity_poly.type
_entity_poly.pdbx_seq_one_letter_code
_entity_poly.pdbx_strand_id
1 'polypeptide(L)'
;MASRSAGTLLTEFNAAFVPPSLMPGYQGHVPGVDFSFGSPYGTTTLKYFQDHRNAAMEKSRSPLSSGGHFPTIFSPNPDLVLLDRTHTWDRSLNLPSYNRFNLDGYRSSQLARFYQMAQWHRKYYLDKTGIVPRVPYFVLPVRERERYPIPTDLPPLSPKKKWYLLRASPENLRTYQTFPSGKRVSAQERQRRDCYFEYRA
;
A
#
# COMPACT_ATOMS: atom_id res chain seq x y z
N MET A 1 8.41 -40.37 -49.32
CA MET A 1 8.10 -38.99 -49.75
C MET A 1 6.60 -38.78 -49.65
N ALA A 2 6.15 -37.89 -48.77
CA ALA A 2 4.73 -37.58 -48.62
C ALA A 2 4.45 -36.21 -49.27
N SER A 3 3.64 -36.23 -50.33
CA SER A 3 3.04 -35.04 -50.95
C SER A 3 2.31 -34.23 -49.87
N ARG A 4 2.57 -32.92 -49.81
CA ARG A 4 1.81 -31.99 -48.94
C ARG A 4 1.11 -30.98 -49.83
N SER A 5 -0.22 -30.97 -49.73
CA SER A 5 -1.13 -30.06 -50.42
C SER A 5 -0.98 -28.62 -49.93
N ALA A 6 -1.35 -27.68 -50.80
CA ALA A 6 -1.39 -26.25 -50.52
C ALA A 6 -2.33 -25.98 -49.31
N GLY A 7 -1.76 -25.47 -48.21
CA GLY A 7 -2.51 -25.10 -47.00
C GLY A 7 -1.88 -25.48 -45.66
N THR A 8 -0.70 -26.11 -45.63
CA THR A 8 -0.06 -26.42 -44.34
C THR A 8 0.59 -25.17 -43.74
N LEU A 9 -0.06 -24.55 -42.74
CA LEU A 9 0.53 -23.49 -41.92
C LEU A 9 1.66 -24.07 -41.06
N LEU A 10 2.88 -23.58 -41.25
CA LEU A 10 4.02 -23.90 -40.41
C LEU A 10 3.97 -23.04 -39.13
N THR A 11 3.85 -23.68 -37.97
CA THR A 11 3.92 -23.02 -36.66
C THR A 11 5.09 -23.57 -35.85
N GLU A 12 5.60 -22.77 -34.92
CA GLU A 12 6.86 -23.03 -34.19
C GLU A 12 6.78 -24.21 -33.19
N PHE A 13 5.61 -24.81 -32.96
CA PHE A 13 5.35 -25.62 -31.77
C PHE A 13 4.91 -27.09 -31.98
N ASN A 14 5.10 -27.76 -33.13
CA ASN A 14 5.12 -29.24 -33.08
C ASN A 14 5.77 -30.08 -34.21
N ALA A 15 6.49 -31.11 -33.75
CA ALA A 15 6.69 -32.49 -34.23
C ALA A 15 7.61 -32.85 -35.42
N ALA A 16 8.37 -31.93 -36.04
CA ALA A 16 9.33 -32.31 -37.10
C ALA A 16 10.78 -31.84 -36.85
N PHE A 17 11.06 -31.20 -35.72
CA PHE A 17 12.40 -30.72 -35.41
C PHE A 17 13.27 -31.86 -34.84
N VAL A 18 14.15 -32.39 -35.68
CA VAL A 18 15.23 -33.30 -35.25
C VAL A 18 16.48 -32.45 -35.04
N PRO A 19 17.10 -32.45 -33.84
CA PRO A 19 18.28 -31.63 -33.60
C PRO A 19 19.45 -32.09 -34.49
N PRO A 20 20.27 -31.15 -35.02
CA PRO A 20 21.34 -31.45 -35.98
C PRO A 20 22.37 -32.49 -35.51
N SER A 21 22.52 -32.68 -34.20
CA SER A 21 23.41 -33.68 -33.60
C SER A 21 22.93 -35.11 -33.75
N LEU A 22 21.64 -35.32 -34.06
CA LEU A 22 21.02 -36.63 -34.22
C LEU A 22 20.74 -36.98 -35.71
N MET A 23 21.13 -36.10 -36.65
CA MET A 23 21.10 -36.39 -38.08
C MET A 23 22.36 -37.18 -38.50
N PRO A 24 22.24 -38.38 -39.10
CA PRO A 24 23.41 -39.11 -39.59
C PRO A 24 24.17 -38.28 -40.64
N GLY A 25 25.46 -38.02 -40.38
CA GLY A 25 26.32 -37.07 -41.09
C GLY A 25 26.84 -37.50 -42.48
N TYR A 26 26.13 -38.36 -43.20
CA TYR A 26 26.46 -38.71 -44.58
C TYR A 26 25.18 -38.78 -45.42
N GLN A 27 25.02 -37.85 -46.36
CA GLN A 27 23.89 -37.86 -47.31
C GLN A 27 24.27 -38.43 -48.69
N GLY A 28 25.51 -38.89 -48.87
CA GLY A 28 25.98 -39.47 -50.14
C GLY A 28 26.12 -38.47 -51.28
N HIS A 29 26.86 -38.88 -52.31
CA HIS A 29 26.85 -38.20 -53.62
C HIS A 29 25.46 -38.38 -54.24
N VAL A 30 24.76 -37.28 -54.52
CA VAL A 30 23.50 -37.27 -55.28
C VAL A 30 23.82 -36.86 -56.72
N PRO A 31 23.77 -37.78 -57.69
CA PRO A 31 24.02 -37.47 -59.09
C PRO A 31 22.98 -36.47 -59.61
N GLY A 32 23.43 -35.38 -60.24
CA GLY A 32 22.57 -34.34 -60.83
C GLY A 32 22.39 -33.07 -60.01
N VAL A 33 23.01 -32.95 -58.83
CA VAL A 33 23.04 -31.72 -58.03
C VAL A 33 24.45 -31.15 -58.04
N ASP A 34 24.60 -29.88 -58.43
CA ASP A 34 25.90 -29.21 -58.48
C ASP A 34 26.56 -29.18 -57.10
N PHE A 35 27.66 -29.92 -56.96
CA PHE A 35 28.47 -29.96 -55.75
C PHE A 35 29.50 -28.83 -55.81
N SER A 36 29.33 -27.80 -54.97
CA SER A 36 30.32 -26.71 -54.87
C SER A 36 31.47 -27.12 -53.95
N PHE A 37 32.66 -27.32 -54.53
CA PHE A 37 33.87 -27.57 -53.77
C PHE A 37 34.36 -26.27 -53.10
N GLY A 38 34.75 -26.35 -51.82
CA GLY A 38 35.38 -25.22 -51.10
C GLY A 38 34.50 -24.44 -50.13
N SER A 39 33.25 -24.83 -49.91
CA SER A 39 32.40 -24.22 -48.87
C SER A 39 31.90 -25.26 -47.87
N PRO A 40 31.99 -25.00 -46.55
CA PRO A 40 31.51 -25.95 -45.54
C PRO A 40 29.99 -26.11 -45.61
N TYR A 41 29.49 -27.29 -45.24
CA TYR A 41 28.06 -27.63 -45.24
C TYR A 41 27.18 -26.58 -44.55
N GLY A 42 27.65 -26.00 -43.45
CA GLY A 42 26.92 -24.93 -42.75
C GLY A 42 26.70 -23.69 -43.61
N THR A 43 27.68 -23.29 -44.41
CA THR A 43 27.55 -22.12 -45.28
C THR A 43 26.65 -22.38 -46.49
N THR A 44 26.73 -23.58 -47.09
CA THR A 44 25.87 -23.94 -48.23
C THR A 44 24.42 -24.09 -47.81
N THR A 45 24.15 -24.72 -46.66
CA THR A 45 22.80 -24.83 -46.11
C THR A 45 22.22 -23.48 -45.71
N LEU A 46 22.98 -22.64 -45.00
CA LEU A 46 22.53 -21.29 -44.63
C LEU A 46 22.19 -20.45 -45.87
N LYS A 47 23.05 -20.47 -46.90
CA LYS A 47 22.78 -19.78 -48.17
C LYS A 47 21.52 -20.34 -48.84
N TYR A 48 21.38 -21.66 -48.93
CA TYR A 48 20.20 -22.29 -49.51
C TYR A 48 18.90 -21.85 -48.84
N PHE A 49 18.85 -21.82 -47.49
CA PHE A 49 17.67 -21.36 -46.76
C PHE A 49 17.40 -19.86 -46.95
N GLN A 50 18.44 -19.02 -47.00
CA GLN A 50 18.31 -17.60 -47.28
C GLN A 50 17.78 -17.36 -48.70
N ASP A 51 18.34 -18.02 -49.70
CA ASP A 51 17.93 -17.90 -51.10
C ASP A 51 16.48 -18.40 -51.29
N HIS A 52 16.11 -19.50 -50.64
CA HIS A 52 14.73 -20.00 -50.65
C HIS A 52 13.75 -19.01 -50.01
N ARG A 53 14.11 -18.41 -48.87
CA ARG A 53 13.32 -17.36 -48.22
C ARG A 53 13.18 -16.13 -49.11
N ASN A 54 14.26 -15.66 -49.71
CA ASN A 54 14.27 -14.51 -50.61
C ASN A 54 13.37 -14.75 -51.84
N ALA A 55 13.48 -15.92 -52.45
CA ALA A 55 12.63 -16.31 -53.59
C ALA A 55 11.15 -16.38 -53.22
N ALA A 56 10.81 -16.85 -52.02
CA ALA A 56 9.43 -16.86 -51.52
C ALA A 56 8.88 -15.44 -51.28
N MET A 57 9.69 -14.54 -50.69
CA MET A 57 9.34 -13.13 -50.45
C MET A 57 9.16 -12.34 -51.74
N GLU A 58 9.96 -12.61 -52.77
CA GLU A 58 9.78 -11.98 -54.08
C GLU A 58 8.51 -12.47 -54.79
N LYS A 59 8.16 -13.75 -54.61
CA LYS A 59 6.94 -14.36 -55.20
C LYS A 59 5.65 -14.02 -54.45
N SER A 60 5.72 -13.56 -53.20
CA SER A 60 4.52 -13.14 -52.45
C SER A 60 3.91 -11.81 -52.96
N ARG A 61 4.52 -11.18 -53.97
CA ARG A 61 3.93 -10.04 -54.69
C ARG A 61 2.77 -10.55 -55.56
N SER A 62 1.54 -10.30 -55.13
CA SER A 62 0.34 -10.57 -55.94
C SER A 62 -0.31 -9.25 -56.37
N PRO A 63 -0.97 -9.18 -57.55
CA PRO A 63 -1.66 -7.97 -57.98
C PRO A 63 -2.75 -7.47 -57.02
N LEU A 64 -3.29 -8.38 -56.18
CA LEU A 64 -4.35 -8.12 -55.22
C LEU A 64 -3.85 -7.90 -53.78
N SER A 65 -2.61 -8.27 -53.49
CA SER A 65 -1.97 -8.08 -52.20
C SER A 65 -0.51 -7.77 -52.42
N SER A 66 -0.16 -6.49 -52.27
CA SER A 66 1.20 -6.07 -51.99
C SER A 66 1.51 -6.53 -50.57
N GLY A 67 1.92 -7.79 -50.41
CA GLY A 67 2.53 -8.26 -49.17
C GLY A 67 3.56 -7.21 -48.72
N GLY A 68 3.37 -6.66 -47.52
CA GLY A 68 4.14 -5.52 -47.06
C GLY A 68 5.62 -5.87 -46.91
N HIS A 69 6.49 -5.05 -47.50
CA HIS A 69 7.91 -5.09 -47.20
C HIS A 69 8.14 -4.53 -45.80
N PHE A 70 8.24 -5.41 -44.81
CA PHE A 70 8.67 -4.99 -43.48
C PHE A 70 10.18 -4.79 -43.47
N PRO A 71 10.68 -3.65 -42.97
CA PRO A 71 12.11 -3.45 -42.78
C PRO A 71 12.62 -4.56 -41.85
N THR A 72 13.55 -5.38 -42.35
CA THR A 72 14.18 -6.46 -41.60
C THR A 72 15.63 -6.60 -42.06
N ILE A 73 16.54 -6.88 -41.12
CA ILE A 73 17.95 -7.22 -41.41
C ILE A 73 18.17 -8.43 -42.33
N PHE A 74 17.13 -9.25 -42.55
CA PHE A 74 17.19 -10.45 -43.39
C PHE A 74 16.61 -10.23 -44.79
N SER A 75 16.32 -8.99 -45.16
CA SER A 75 15.83 -8.63 -46.48
C SER A 75 16.96 -8.65 -47.53
N PRO A 76 16.71 -9.15 -48.75
CA PRO A 76 17.67 -9.02 -49.86
C PRO A 76 17.72 -7.60 -50.44
N ASN A 77 16.74 -6.74 -50.13
CA ASN A 77 16.74 -5.35 -50.58
C ASN A 77 17.51 -4.46 -49.57
N PRO A 78 18.62 -3.81 -49.98
CA PRO A 78 19.44 -2.99 -49.10
C PRO A 78 18.67 -1.80 -48.51
N ASP A 79 17.71 -1.23 -49.23
CA ASP A 79 16.95 -0.07 -48.74
C ASP A 79 16.11 -0.42 -47.50
N LEU A 80 15.56 -1.65 -47.46
CA LEU A 80 14.79 -2.15 -46.31
C LEU A 80 15.66 -2.46 -45.10
N VAL A 81 16.90 -2.90 -45.32
CA VAL A 81 17.88 -3.13 -44.26
C VAL A 81 18.32 -1.79 -43.65
N LEU A 82 18.54 -0.78 -44.49
CA LEU A 82 18.87 0.56 -44.03
C LEU A 82 17.72 1.18 -43.24
N LEU A 83 16.47 1.02 -43.71
CA LEU A 83 15.28 1.47 -42.99
C LEU A 83 15.13 0.78 -41.61
N ASP A 84 15.36 -0.52 -41.50
CA ASP A 84 15.30 -1.22 -40.19
C ASP A 84 16.33 -0.65 -39.19
N ARG A 85 17.52 -0.37 -39.70
CA ARG A 85 18.59 0.22 -38.91
C ARG A 85 18.28 1.65 -38.47
N THR A 86 17.73 2.49 -39.35
CA THR A 86 17.34 3.85 -38.96
C THR A 86 16.17 3.83 -37.97
N HIS A 87 15.14 3.01 -38.20
CA HIS A 87 13.99 2.93 -37.30
C HIS A 87 14.34 2.42 -35.89
N THR A 88 15.27 1.48 -35.77
CA THR A 88 15.73 0.99 -34.46
C THR A 88 16.56 2.03 -33.72
N TRP A 89 17.41 2.76 -34.43
CA TRP A 89 18.19 3.87 -33.87
C TRP A 89 17.31 5.04 -33.47
N ASP A 90 16.39 5.47 -34.34
CA ASP A 90 15.44 6.54 -34.04
C ASP A 90 14.51 6.16 -32.89
N ARG A 91 14.08 4.91 -32.80
CA ARG A 91 13.34 4.42 -31.63
C ARG A 91 14.18 4.58 -30.36
N SER A 92 15.45 4.17 -30.40
CA SER A 92 16.35 4.28 -29.24
C SER A 92 16.65 5.72 -28.85
N LEU A 93 16.78 6.63 -29.81
CA LEU A 93 17.02 8.05 -29.57
C LEU A 93 15.77 8.76 -29.04
N ASN A 94 14.60 8.37 -29.54
CA ASN A 94 13.31 8.94 -29.14
C ASN A 94 12.65 8.19 -27.98
N LEU A 95 13.36 7.28 -27.30
CA LEU A 95 12.80 6.54 -26.17
C LEU A 95 12.54 7.53 -25.01
N PRO A 96 11.28 7.77 -24.61
CA PRO A 96 11.00 8.69 -23.53
C PRO A 96 11.58 8.18 -22.21
N SER A 97 12.39 9.01 -21.55
CA SER A 97 12.91 8.72 -20.21
C SER A 97 11.87 9.09 -19.16
N TYR A 98 11.09 8.10 -18.72
CA TYR A 98 10.15 8.30 -17.62
C TYR A 98 10.83 7.99 -16.29
N ASN A 99 11.10 9.02 -15.49
CA ASN A 99 11.46 8.83 -14.09
C ASN A 99 10.18 8.64 -13.26
N ARG A 100 9.97 7.43 -12.74
CA ARG A 100 8.86 7.14 -11.82
C ARG A 100 9.20 7.66 -10.43
N PHE A 101 8.86 8.92 -10.16
CA PHE A 101 8.89 9.44 -8.79
C PHE A 101 7.58 9.07 -8.09
N ASN A 102 7.65 8.24 -7.05
CA ASN A 102 6.51 7.96 -6.15
C ASN A 102 6.23 9.12 -5.17
N LEU A 103 6.84 10.28 -5.38
CA LEU A 103 6.79 11.43 -4.49
C LEU A 103 5.79 12.44 -5.03
N ASP A 104 4.55 12.33 -4.57
CA ASP A 104 3.53 13.36 -4.78
C ASP A 104 3.84 14.58 -3.88
N GLY A 105 4.31 15.65 -4.50
CA GLY A 105 4.66 16.90 -3.82
C GLY A 105 3.47 17.59 -3.15
N TYR A 106 2.26 17.41 -3.69
CA TYR A 106 1.06 17.96 -3.06
C TYR A 106 0.72 17.16 -1.79
N ARG A 107 0.73 15.84 -1.87
CA ARG A 107 0.48 14.96 -0.72
C ARG A 107 1.49 15.17 0.42
N SER A 108 2.76 15.37 0.09
CA SER A 108 3.81 15.60 1.10
C SER A 108 3.60 16.93 1.84
N SER A 109 3.22 17.99 1.13
CA SER A 109 2.90 19.28 1.74
C SER A 109 1.68 19.20 2.68
N GLN A 110 0.66 18.43 2.31
CA GLN A 110 -0.52 18.19 3.15
C GLN A 110 -0.16 17.47 4.45
N LEU A 111 0.70 16.43 4.37
CA LEU A 111 1.16 15.70 5.56
C LEU A 111 1.93 16.61 6.52
N ALA A 112 2.83 17.44 5.99
CA ALA A 112 3.60 18.37 6.78
C ALA A 112 2.69 19.37 7.52
N ARG A 113 1.70 19.94 6.81
CA ARG A 113 0.72 20.86 7.40
C ARG A 113 -0.12 20.20 8.48
N PHE A 114 -0.63 19.00 8.22
CA PHE A 114 -1.42 18.24 9.20
C PHE A 114 -0.61 17.99 10.48
N TYR A 115 0.65 17.56 10.32
CA TYR A 115 1.53 17.30 11.45
C TYR A 115 1.81 18.57 12.27
N GLN A 116 2.05 19.70 11.61
CA GLN A 116 2.19 20.99 12.30
C GLN A 116 0.95 21.33 13.13
N MET A 117 -0.25 21.21 12.56
CA MET A 117 -1.50 21.49 13.29
C MET A 117 -1.68 20.59 14.51
N ALA A 118 -1.36 19.29 14.39
CA ALA A 118 -1.42 18.36 15.51
C ALA A 118 -0.47 18.74 16.65
N GLN A 119 0.74 19.23 16.33
CA GLN A 119 1.69 19.70 17.35
C GLN A 119 1.22 20.98 18.03
N TRP A 120 0.60 21.90 17.29
CA TRP A 120 0.00 23.11 17.87
C TRP A 120 -1.12 22.75 18.85
N HIS A 121 -1.98 21.81 18.46
CA HIS A 121 -3.05 21.30 19.33
C HIS A 121 -2.51 20.65 20.62
N ARG A 122 -1.41 19.87 20.53
CA ARG A 122 -0.75 19.32 21.72
C ARG A 122 -0.19 20.41 22.65
N LYS A 123 0.43 21.45 22.09
CA LYS A 123 0.94 22.60 22.87
C LYS A 123 -0.19 23.35 23.57
N TYR A 124 -1.36 23.47 22.93
CA TYR A 124 -2.52 24.11 23.54
C TYR A 124 -2.99 23.40 24.81
N TYR A 125 -3.02 22.06 24.83
CA TYR A 125 -3.34 21.31 26.06
C TYR A 125 -2.29 21.40 27.15
N LEU A 126 -1.04 21.70 26.79
CA LEU A 126 0.05 21.86 27.74
C LEU A 126 0.03 23.23 28.44
N ASP A 127 -1.02 24.04 28.25
CA ASP A 127 -1.11 25.37 28.85
C ASP A 127 -0.83 25.33 30.37
N LYS A 128 0.33 25.87 30.74
CA LYS A 128 0.79 26.01 32.13
C LYS A 128 0.32 27.31 32.77
N THR A 129 -0.20 28.25 31.97
CA THR A 129 -0.63 29.56 32.45
C THR A 129 -1.98 29.50 33.18
N GLY A 130 -2.76 28.43 32.96
CA GLY A 130 -4.04 28.21 33.63
C GLY A 130 -5.13 29.19 33.20
N ILE A 131 -4.92 29.91 32.09
CA ILE A 131 -5.86 30.90 31.55
C ILE A 131 -7.00 30.20 30.82
N VAL A 132 -6.73 29.05 30.19
CA VAL A 132 -7.74 28.26 29.48
C VAL A 132 -8.41 27.27 30.44
N PRO A 133 -9.76 27.24 30.50
CA PRO A 133 -10.47 26.26 31.32
C PRO A 133 -10.17 24.83 30.86
N ARG A 134 -9.76 23.98 31.82
CA ARG A 134 -9.45 22.58 31.52
C ARG A 134 -10.69 21.83 31.05
N VAL A 135 -10.49 21.05 30.00
CA VAL A 135 -11.51 20.17 29.44
C VAL A 135 -11.74 18.97 30.38
N PRO A 136 -12.96 18.71 30.87
CA PRO A 136 -13.21 17.77 31.98
C PRO A 136 -12.97 16.31 31.64
N TYR A 137 -12.95 15.95 30.36
CA TYR A 137 -12.78 14.56 29.88
C TYR A 137 -11.32 14.17 29.60
N PHE A 138 -10.42 15.14 29.42
CA PHE A 138 -8.99 14.89 29.18
C PHE A 138 -8.16 15.35 30.38
N VAL A 139 -8.35 14.67 31.51
CA VAL A 139 -7.53 14.89 32.70
C VAL A 139 -6.27 14.05 32.60
N LEU A 140 -5.11 14.70 32.49
CA LEU A 140 -3.83 14.01 32.56
C LEU A 140 -3.67 13.34 33.94
N PRO A 141 -3.17 12.09 34.01
CA PRO A 141 -2.92 11.43 35.26
C PRO A 141 -1.90 12.25 36.07
N VAL A 142 -2.35 12.73 37.23
CA VAL A 142 -1.54 13.49 38.17
C VAL A 142 -0.82 12.50 39.09
N ARG A 143 0.34 12.90 39.64
CA ARG A 143 1.05 12.10 40.65
C ARG A 143 0.13 11.80 41.82
N GLU A 144 0.23 10.59 42.36
CA GLU A 144 -0.65 10.10 43.43
C GLU A 144 -0.67 11.06 44.63
N ARG A 145 0.49 11.57 45.05
CA ARG A 145 0.63 12.53 46.16
C ARG A 145 -0.12 13.85 45.95
N GLU A 146 -0.27 14.28 44.70
CA GLU A 146 -0.99 15.52 44.36
C GLU A 146 -2.50 15.28 44.28
N ARG A 147 -2.93 14.09 43.84
CA ARG A 147 -4.35 13.71 43.76
C ARG A 147 -4.93 13.31 45.12
N TYR A 148 -4.11 12.64 45.93
CA TYR A 148 -4.44 12.12 47.25
C TYR A 148 -3.32 12.53 48.22
N PRO A 149 -3.36 13.77 48.77
CA PRO A 149 -2.38 14.19 49.76
C PRO A 149 -2.47 13.31 51.01
N ILE A 150 -1.32 13.05 51.61
CA ILE A 150 -1.23 12.27 52.85
C ILE A 150 -2.01 13.04 53.94
N PRO A 151 -2.80 12.38 54.80
CA PRO A 151 -3.64 13.05 55.81
C PRO A 151 -2.90 14.06 56.70
N THR A 152 -1.59 13.88 56.86
CA THR A 152 -0.69 14.75 57.62
C THR A 152 -0.42 16.11 56.96
N ASP A 153 -0.55 16.19 55.63
CA ASP A 153 -0.28 17.39 54.83
C ASP A 153 -1.57 18.17 54.50
N LEU A 154 -2.71 17.79 55.09
CA LEU A 154 -3.96 18.48 54.86
C LEU A 154 -3.93 19.86 55.51
N PRO A 155 -4.37 20.93 54.80
CA PRO A 155 -4.48 22.24 55.39
C PRO A 155 -5.45 22.21 56.59
N PRO A 156 -5.25 23.08 57.59
CA PRO A 156 -6.11 23.10 58.77
C PRO A 156 -7.57 23.28 58.35
N LEU A 157 -8.43 22.37 58.83
CA LEU A 157 -9.85 22.38 58.51
C LEU A 157 -10.46 23.75 58.84
N SER A 158 -11.31 24.27 57.96
CA SER A 158 -12.04 25.51 58.21
C SER A 158 -12.93 25.38 59.46
N PRO A 159 -13.19 26.47 60.21
CA PRO A 159 -14.04 26.42 61.40
C PRO A 159 -15.41 25.78 61.15
N LYS A 160 -16.00 26.06 59.98
CA LYS A 160 -17.28 25.46 59.54
C LYS A 160 -17.16 23.94 59.38
N LYS A 161 -16.11 23.44 58.72
CA LYS A 161 -15.88 21.99 58.55
C LYS A 161 -15.59 21.30 59.88
N LYS A 162 -14.77 21.92 60.74
CA LYS A 162 -14.53 21.43 62.12
C LYS A 162 -15.84 21.32 62.90
N TRP A 163 -16.72 22.31 62.82
CA TRP A 163 -18.01 22.31 63.51
C TRP A 163 -18.97 21.22 63.00
N TYR A 164 -18.98 20.94 61.69
CA TYR A 164 -19.75 19.81 61.16
C TYR A 164 -19.21 18.46 61.63
N LEU A 165 -17.88 18.26 61.58
CA LEU A 165 -17.24 17.03 62.07
C LEU A 165 -17.48 16.83 63.56
N LEU A 166 -17.41 17.90 64.36
CA LEU A 166 -17.72 17.86 65.78
C LEU A 166 -19.15 17.37 66.02
N ARG A 167 -20.15 17.84 65.26
CA ARG A 167 -21.55 17.39 65.40
C ARG A 167 -21.81 15.98 64.87
N ALA A 168 -21.06 15.56 63.86
CA ALA A 168 -21.18 14.23 63.27
C ALA A 168 -20.39 13.17 64.05
N SER A 169 -19.52 13.59 64.98
CA SER A 169 -18.81 12.68 65.87
C SER A 169 -19.82 11.84 66.67
N PRO A 170 -19.65 10.51 66.73
CA PRO A 170 -20.54 9.62 67.48
C PRO A 170 -20.70 10.04 68.95
N GLU A 171 -19.67 10.64 69.54
CA GLU A 171 -19.68 11.15 70.93
C GLU A 171 -20.59 12.38 71.13
N ASN A 172 -20.82 13.17 70.07
CA ASN A 172 -21.58 14.42 70.14
C ASN A 172 -22.97 14.30 69.48
N LEU A 173 -23.36 13.11 69.04
CA LEU A 173 -24.70 12.88 68.53
C LEU A 173 -25.70 13.12 69.66
N ARG A 174 -26.64 14.06 69.44
CA ARG A 174 -27.68 14.35 70.43
C ARG A 174 -28.57 13.12 70.61
N THR A 175 -28.59 12.59 71.83
CA THR A 175 -29.44 11.44 72.21
C THR A 175 -30.92 11.78 72.29
N TYR A 176 -31.27 13.07 72.21
CA TYR A 176 -32.64 13.57 72.24
C TYR A 176 -32.84 14.81 71.35
N GLN A 177 -34.05 14.96 70.80
CA GLN A 177 -34.51 16.17 70.11
C GLN A 177 -35.42 16.98 71.04
N THR A 178 -35.11 18.26 71.27
CA THR A 178 -35.98 19.19 71.99
C THR A 178 -36.90 19.92 71.00
N PHE A 179 -38.21 19.86 71.23
CA PHE A 179 -39.18 20.65 70.48
C PHE A 179 -39.27 22.09 71.01
N PRO A 180 -39.79 23.06 70.22
CA PRO A 180 -40.04 24.43 70.70
C PRO A 180 -40.94 24.48 71.93
N SER A 181 -41.78 23.47 72.14
CA SER A 181 -42.61 23.27 73.34
C SER A 181 -41.83 22.81 74.58
N GLY A 182 -40.51 22.65 74.49
CA GLY A 182 -39.64 22.17 75.57
C GLY A 182 -39.61 20.64 75.76
N LYS A 183 -40.53 19.89 75.13
CA LYS A 183 -40.56 18.43 75.21
C LYS A 183 -39.31 17.82 74.55
N ARG A 184 -38.66 16.89 75.26
CA ARG A 184 -37.52 16.12 74.76
C ARG A 184 -38.01 14.75 74.28
N VAL A 185 -37.63 14.36 73.09
CA VAL A 185 -37.97 13.08 72.47
C VAL A 185 -36.70 12.30 72.22
N SER A 186 -36.73 11.01 72.53
CA SER A 186 -35.58 10.11 72.38
C SER A 186 -35.20 9.92 70.91
N ALA A 187 -33.94 9.56 70.65
CA ALA A 187 -33.48 9.25 69.29
C ALA A 187 -34.30 8.11 68.64
N GLN A 188 -34.78 7.13 69.43
CA GLN A 188 -35.56 6.00 68.93
C GLN A 188 -36.97 6.40 68.48
N GLU A 189 -37.66 7.23 69.26
CA GLU A 189 -38.97 7.77 68.88
C GLU A 189 -38.87 8.69 67.65
N ARG A 190 -37.80 9.48 67.56
CA ARG A 190 -37.52 10.29 66.38
C ARG A 190 -37.34 9.43 65.14
N GLN A 191 -36.52 8.37 65.21
CA GLN A 191 -36.27 7.49 64.07
C GLN A 191 -37.57 6.82 63.58
N ARG A 192 -38.41 6.33 64.50
CA ARG A 192 -39.72 5.77 64.15
C ARG A 192 -40.63 6.77 63.44
N ARG A 193 -40.64 8.02 63.91
CA ARG A 193 -41.41 9.10 63.30
C ARG A 193 -40.87 9.46 61.91
N ASP A 194 -39.56 9.62 61.78
CA ASP A 194 -38.94 10.01 60.51
C ASP A 194 -39.18 8.92 59.44
N CYS A 195 -39.12 7.63 59.80
CA CYS A 195 -39.56 6.53 58.91
C CYS A 195 -41.03 6.66 58.49
N TYR A 196 -41.93 7.00 59.41
CA TYR A 196 -43.37 7.17 59.08
C TYR A 196 -43.61 8.26 58.01
N PHE A 197 -42.78 9.31 57.99
CA PHE A 197 -42.90 10.39 57.00
C PHE A 197 -42.18 10.11 55.68
N GLU A 198 -41.08 9.35 55.68
CA GLU A 198 -40.38 8.94 54.45
C GLU A 198 -41.22 8.00 53.58
N TYR A 199 -42.06 7.14 54.16
CA TYR A 199 -42.96 6.24 53.42
C TYR A 199 -44.20 6.94 52.80
N ARG A 200 -44.39 8.24 53.05
CA ARG A 200 -45.54 9.01 52.54
C ARG A 200 -45.19 10.05 51.46
N ALA A 201 -43.90 10.23 51.14
CA ALA A 201 -43.42 11.07 50.05
C ALA A 201 -43.16 10.22 48.80
#